data_AF-A0A5E4EN12-F1
#
_entry.id   AF-A0A5E4EN12-F1
#
_cell.length_a   1.000
_cell.length_b   1.000
_cell.length_c   1.000
_cell.angle_alpha   90.00
_cell.angle_beta   90.00
_cell.angle_gamma   90.00
#
_symmetry.space_group_name_H-M   'P 1'
#
loop_
_entity.id
_entity.type
_entity.pdbx_description
1 polymer ?
#
loop_
_entity_poly.entity_id
_entity_poly.type
_entity_poly.pdbx_seq_one_letter_code
_entity_poly.pdbx_strand_id
1 'polypeptide(L)'
;MGNRTAIAIDVCFKFVKLLEGKVAIVTGGARGIGEATVRLFVKNGAKVAIADIEDTSDILFNNAGVLGNQSKNKSITNFDAREFDHIMRVNTRGAALGMKHAAIHGA
;
A
#
# COMPACT_ATOMS: atom_id res chain seq x y z
N MET A 1 -19.76 3.68 53.59
CA MET A 1 -18.45 3.05 53.28
C MET A 1 -18.57 2.41 51.89
N GLY A 2 -17.81 2.72 50.85
CA GLY A 2 -16.48 3.34 50.75
C GLY A 2 -15.52 2.41 49.99
N ASN A 3 -15.51 2.53 48.65
CA ASN A 3 -14.42 2.33 47.67
C ASN A 3 -13.64 0.98 47.49
N ARG A 4 -13.69 0.53 46.21
CA ARG A 4 -12.60 0.27 45.22
C ARG A 4 -11.49 -0.76 45.49
N THR A 5 -11.19 -1.53 44.42
CA THR A 5 -9.90 -2.03 43.86
C THR A 5 -9.96 -3.54 43.54
N ALA A 6 -9.45 -4.12 42.45
CA ALA A 6 -8.89 -3.65 41.18
C ALA A 6 -8.65 -4.89 40.27
N ILE A 7 -8.80 -4.72 38.95
CA ILE A 7 -8.05 -5.41 37.87
C ILE A 7 -8.28 -6.94 37.72
N ALA A 8 -9.29 -7.28 36.92
CA ALA A 8 -9.19 -8.40 35.99
C ALA A 8 -9.89 -8.03 34.68
N ILE A 9 -9.61 -6.81 34.18
CA ILE A 9 -9.58 -6.63 32.73
C ILE A 9 -8.29 -7.32 32.34
N ASP A 10 -8.37 -8.63 32.18
CA ASP A 10 -7.39 -9.38 31.41
C ASP A 10 -7.45 -8.73 30.03
N VAL A 11 -6.55 -7.76 29.81
CA VAL A 11 -6.32 -7.12 28.54
C VAL A 11 -5.75 -8.25 27.68
N CYS A 12 -6.65 -9.07 27.14
CA CYS A 12 -6.39 -10.06 26.13
C CYS A 12 -6.10 -9.31 24.82
N PHE A 13 -5.04 -8.48 24.83
CA PHE A 13 -4.29 -8.09 23.64
C PHE A 13 -3.43 -9.30 23.23
N LYS A 14 -4.07 -10.45 23.01
CA LYS A 14 -3.49 -11.44 22.13
C LYS A 14 -3.43 -10.75 20.78
N PHE A 15 -2.22 -10.49 20.29
CA PHE A 15 -1.92 -9.90 18.99
C PHE A 15 -2.84 -10.52 17.91
N VAL A 16 -3.98 -9.88 17.64
CA VAL A 16 -4.84 -10.29 16.54
C VAL A 16 -4.05 -9.92 15.29
N LYS A 17 -3.56 -10.95 14.61
CA LYS A 17 -2.95 -10.79 13.31
C LYS A 17 -4.04 -10.35 12.34
N LEU A 18 -4.06 -9.05 12.03
CA LEU A 18 -5.14 -8.40 11.28
C LEU A 18 -5.36 -8.99 9.88
N LEU A 19 -4.37 -9.71 9.34
CA LEU A 19 -4.38 -10.27 7.99
C LEU A 19 -4.20 -11.79 8.00
N GLU A 20 -4.45 -12.47 9.12
CA GLU A 20 -4.27 -13.92 9.21
C GLU A 20 -5.11 -14.64 8.14
N GLY A 21 -4.43 -15.50 7.37
CA GLY A 21 -5.05 -16.28 6.29
C GLY A 21 -5.31 -15.51 5.00
N LYS A 22 -4.96 -14.23 4.92
CA LYS A 22 -5.12 -13.41 3.70
C LYS A 22 -3.91 -13.54 2.79
N VAL A 23 -4.13 -13.41 1.48
CA VAL A 23 -3.07 -13.29 0.47
C VAL A 23 -3.04 -11.84 -0.01
N ALA A 24 -1.86 -11.23 -0.12
CA ALA A 24 -1.68 -9.85 -0.55
C ALA A 24 -0.63 -9.73 -1.66
N ILE A 25 -0.86 -8.86 -2.64
CA ILE A 25 0.16 -8.50 -3.63
C ILE A 25 0.66 -7.08 -3.36
N VAL A 26 1.98 -6.93 -3.32
CA VAL A 26 2.64 -5.61 -3.18
C VAL A 26 3.53 -5.34 -4.39
N THR A 27 3.14 -4.36 -5.21
CA THR A 27 3.93 -3.92 -6.36
C THR A 27 5.06 -2.98 -5.96
N GLY A 28 6.27 -3.19 -6.48
CA GLY A 28 7.47 -2.47 -6.02
C GLY A 28 7.85 -2.78 -4.56
N GLY A 29 7.44 -3.96 -4.06
CA GLY A 29 7.67 -4.42 -2.69
C GLY A 29 9.13 -4.77 -2.35
N ALA A 30 10.04 -4.72 -3.33
CA ALA A 30 11.44 -5.12 -3.16
C ALA A 30 12.28 -4.11 -2.36
N ARG A 31 11.85 -2.85 -2.22
CA ARG A 31 12.61 -1.80 -1.52
C ARG A 31 11.73 -0.68 -0.99
N GLY A 32 12.27 0.10 -0.05
CA GLY A 32 11.66 1.35 0.43
C GLY A 32 10.29 1.13 1.07
N ILE A 33 9.31 1.94 0.67
CA ILE A 33 7.95 1.89 1.24
C ILE A 33 7.27 0.54 0.95
N GLY A 34 7.46 -0.01 -0.26
CA GLY A 34 6.89 -1.31 -0.62
C GLY A 34 7.41 -2.43 0.29
N GLU A 35 8.72 -2.44 0.59
CA GLU A 35 9.33 -3.41 1.50
C GLU A 35 8.76 -3.28 2.92
N ALA A 36 8.63 -2.05 3.43
CA ALA A 36 8.04 -1.81 4.74
C ALA A 36 6.60 -2.35 4.83
N THR A 37 5.80 -2.16 3.77
CA THR A 37 4.44 -2.70 3.66
C THR A 37 4.44 -4.23 3.65
N VAL A 38 5.30 -4.88 2.86
CA VAL A 38 5.44 -6.35 2.84
C VAL A 38 5.76 -6.88 4.24
N ARG A 39 6.77 -6.29 4.91
CA ARG A 39 7.18 -6.69 6.26
C ARG A 39 6.03 -6.59 7.25
N LEU A 40 5.25 -5.50 7.19
CA LEU A 40 4.11 -5.31 8.06
C LEU A 40 2.98 -6.31 7.79
N PHE A 41 2.72 -6.62 6.52
CA PHE A 41 1.65 -7.55 6.14
C PHE A 41 1.97 -8.98 6.54
N VAL A 42 3.21 -9.43 6.32
CA VAL A 42 3.69 -10.74 6.78
C VAL A 42 3.62 -10.84 8.31
N LYS A 43 4.04 -9.79 9.03
CA LYS A 43 3.95 -9.74 10.50
C LYS A 43 2.50 -9.89 10.99
N ASN A 44 1.54 -9.40 10.23
CA ASN A 44 0.11 -9.51 10.52
C ASN A 44 -0.55 -10.76 9.93
N GLY A 45 0.22 -11.77 9.47
CA GLY A 45 -0.31 -13.09 9.11
C GLY A 45 -0.74 -13.24 7.65
N ALA A 46 -0.49 -12.24 6.80
CA ALA A 46 -0.72 -12.36 5.38
C ALA A 46 0.37 -13.21 4.72
N LYS A 47 -0.01 -14.00 3.71
CA LYS A 47 0.92 -14.49 2.69
C LYS A 47 1.08 -13.37 1.67
N VAL A 48 2.29 -12.88 1.46
CA VAL A 48 2.52 -11.73 0.57
C VAL A 48 3.30 -12.17 -0.66
N ALA A 49 2.74 -11.96 -1.84
CA ALA A 49 3.47 -12.05 -3.10
C ALA A 49 3.97 -10.65 -3.47
N ILE A 50 5.27 -10.52 -3.70
CA ILE A 50 5.87 -9.28 -4.18
C ILE A 50 5.80 -9.34 -5.70
N ALA A 51 4.79 -8.69 -6.28
CA ALA A 51 4.68 -8.57 -7.73
C ALA A 51 5.55 -7.40 -8.19
N ASP A 52 6.80 -7.68 -8.47
CA ASP A 52 7.55 -6.87 -9.41
C ASP A 52 7.41 -7.58 -10.76
N ILE A 53 6.45 -7.11 -11.58
CA ILE A 53 5.97 -7.75 -12.81
C ILE A 53 5.34 -9.17 -12.59
N GLU A 54 3.98 -9.22 -12.64
CA GLU A 54 2.97 -10.33 -12.75
C GLU A 54 2.59 -11.24 -11.54
N ASP A 55 1.37 -11.82 -11.39
CA ASP A 55 -0.05 -11.34 -11.49
C ASP A 55 -1.05 -12.41 -10.94
N THR A 56 -1.68 -12.21 -9.74
CA THR A 56 -3.00 -12.73 -9.25
C THR A 56 -3.29 -12.21 -7.82
N SER A 57 -4.31 -11.36 -7.54
CA SER A 57 -4.46 -10.73 -6.20
C SER A 57 -5.90 -10.45 -5.70
N ASP A 58 -6.17 -10.75 -4.41
CA ASP A 58 -7.38 -10.32 -3.67
C ASP A 58 -7.34 -8.85 -3.21
N ILE A 59 -6.14 -8.34 -2.93
CA ILE A 59 -5.90 -6.97 -2.47
C ILE A 59 -4.82 -6.35 -3.36
N LEU A 60 -5.16 -5.24 -4.01
CA LEU A 60 -4.24 -4.43 -4.83
C LEU A 60 -3.77 -3.20 -4.04
N PHE A 61 -2.45 -3.03 -3.90
CA PHE A 61 -1.84 -1.83 -3.31
C PHE A 61 -1.11 -1.01 -4.37
N ASN A 62 -1.69 0.12 -4.79
CA ASN A 62 -1.16 0.94 -5.86
C ASN A 62 -0.15 1.99 -5.35
N ASN A 63 1.02 1.51 -4.91
CA ASN A 63 2.04 2.33 -4.25
C ASN A 63 2.98 3.07 -5.22
N ALA A 64 3.01 2.70 -6.50
CA ALA A 64 3.88 3.34 -7.48
C ALA A 64 3.50 4.82 -7.69
N GLY A 65 4.47 5.71 -7.52
CA GLY A 65 4.29 7.13 -7.73
C GLY A 65 5.60 7.82 -8.12
N VAL A 66 5.54 8.68 -9.12
CA VAL A 66 6.61 9.64 -9.46
C VAL A 66 6.15 11.04 -9.14
N LEU A 67 7.10 11.83 -8.64
CA LEU A 67 6.93 13.24 -8.37
C LEU A 67 7.63 14.02 -9.49
N GLY A 68 7.00 15.10 -9.95
CA GLY A 68 7.65 16.05 -10.85
C GLY A 68 8.71 16.88 -10.15
N ASN A 69 9.13 17.95 -10.79
CA ASN A 69 10.17 18.85 -10.33
C ASN A 69 9.83 19.40 -8.93
N GLN A 70 10.69 19.03 -7.97
CA GLN A 70 10.55 19.42 -6.57
C GLN A 70 11.31 20.70 -6.21
N SER A 71 11.70 21.50 -7.20
CA SER A 71 12.25 22.83 -6.96
C SER A 71 11.28 23.69 -6.15
N LYS A 72 11.83 24.59 -5.32
CA LYS A 72 11.04 25.54 -4.53
C LYS A 72 10.24 26.52 -5.41
N ASN A 73 10.67 26.72 -6.65
CA ASN A 73 10.06 27.69 -7.56
C ASN A 73 9.04 27.03 -8.49
N LYS A 74 7.88 26.65 -7.94
CA LYS A 74 6.78 26.00 -8.68
C LYS A 74 5.87 27.08 -9.28
N SER A 75 6.02 27.33 -10.57
CA SER A 75 5.20 28.26 -11.34
C SER A 75 4.57 27.56 -12.53
N ILE A 76 3.31 27.88 -12.84
CA ILE A 76 2.62 27.39 -14.04
C ILE A 76 3.31 27.84 -15.33
N THR A 77 4.06 28.95 -15.30
CA THR A 77 4.82 29.44 -16.45
C THR A 77 5.98 28.50 -16.83
N ASN A 78 6.42 27.65 -15.90
CA ASN A 78 7.47 26.66 -16.11
C ASN A 78 6.88 25.25 -16.34
N PHE A 79 5.63 25.18 -16.81
CA PHE A 79 4.95 23.91 -17.05
C PHE A 79 5.62 23.14 -18.19
N ASP A 80 6.06 21.92 -17.89
CA ASP A 80 6.52 20.96 -18.89
C ASP A 80 5.46 19.87 -19.08
N ALA A 81 4.87 19.85 -20.27
CA ALA A 81 3.86 18.86 -20.65
C ALA A 81 4.39 17.42 -20.59
N ARG A 82 5.67 17.18 -20.91
CA ARG A 82 6.26 15.84 -20.90
C ARG A 82 6.44 15.32 -19.49
N GLU A 83 6.82 16.20 -18.57
CA GLU A 83 6.90 15.88 -17.15
C GLU A 83 5.52 15.59 -16.58
N PHE A 84 4.54 16.44 -16.89
CA PHE A 84 3.14 16.21 -16.51
C PHE A 84 2.62 14.87 -17.03
N ASP A 85 2.80 14.59 -18.32
CA ASP A 85 2.40 13.34 -18.95
C ASP A 85 3.05 12.13 -18.29
N HIS A 86 4.33 12.23 -17.93
CA HIS A 86 5.05 11.18 -17.23
C HIS A 86 4.45 10.88 -15.85
N ILE A 87 4.18 11.91 -15.06
CA ILE A 87 3.58 11.79 -13.72
C ILE A 87 2.18 11.17 -13.83
N MET A 88 1.34 11.67 -14.74
CA MET A 88 -0.02 11.18 -14.92
C MET A 88 -0.05 9.77 -15.48
N ARG A 89 0.92 9.40 -16.32
CA ARG A 89 1.07 8.04 -16.84
C ARG A 89 1.30 7.01 -15.73
N VAL A 90 2.07 7.35 -14.70
CA VAL A 90 2.33 6.43 -13.58
C VAL A 90 1.24 6.52 -12.53
N ASN A 91 0.96 7.71 -12.02
CA ASN A 91 0.17 7.88 -10.80
C ASN A 91 -1.33 7.69 -11.04
N THR A 92 -1.85 8.12 -12.19
CA THR A 92 -3.28 8.05 -12.49
C THR A 92 -3.59 6.93 -13.47
N ARG A 93 -2.94 6.94 -14.65
CA ARG A 93 -3.18 5.92 -15.68
C ARG A 93 -2.71 4.55 -15.23
N GLY A 94 -1.51 4.45 -14.65
CA GLY A 94 -1.00 3.20 -14.10
C GLY A 94 -1.91 2.62 -13.02
N ALA A 95 -2.37 3.46 -12.09
CA ALA A 95 -3.33 3.07 -11.06
C ALA A 95 -4.64 2.53 -11.61
N ALA A 96 -5.26 3.28 -12.54
CA ALA A 96 -6.53 2.89 -13.13
C ALA A 96 -6.42 1.58 -13.91
N LEU A 97 -5.32 1.37 -14.65
CA LEU A 97 -5.07 0.13 -15.37
C LEU A 97 -4.81 -1.04 -14.42
N GLY A 98 -4.05 -0.82 -13.33
CA GLY A 98 -3.83 -1.81 -12.28
C GLY A 98 -5.14 -2.25 -11.62
N MET A 99 -5.99 -1.29 -11.23
CA MET A 99 -7.33 -1.58 -10.69
C MET A 99 -8.21 -2.31 -11.70
N LYS A 100 -8.21 -1.87 -12.97
CA LYS A 100 -8.96 -2.55 -14.04
C LYS A 100 -8.51 -4.00 -14.19
N HIS A 101 -7.21 -4.29 -14.14
CA HIS A 101 -6.69 -5.64 -14.31
C HIS A 101 -6.96 -6.52 -13.08
N ALA A 102 -6.78 -6.00 -11.87
CA ALA A 102 -7.08 -6.73 -10.63
C ALA A 102 -8.58 -7.07 -10.50
N ALA A 103 -9.47 -6.18 -10.92
CA ALA A 103 -10.91 -6.40 -10.87
C ALA A 103 -11.41 -7.58 -11.73
N ILE A 104 -10.65 -7.99 -12.75
CA ILE A 104 -11.02 -9.11 -13.65
C ILE A 104 -10.46 -10.46 -13.18
N HIS A 105 -9.56 -10.46 -12.19
CA HIS A 105 -8.86 -11.67 -11.71
C HIS A 105 -9.07 -11.96 -10.21
N GLY A 106 -9.88 -11.13 -9.52
CA GLY A 106 -10.31 -11.38 -8.15
C GLY A 106 -11.64 -12.16 -8.12
N ALA A 107 -11.55 -13.49 -8.11
CA ALA A 107 -12.62 -14.43 -7.75
C ALA A 107 -12.02 -15.69 -7.13
#